data_AF-A0A428WFE7-F1
#
_entry.id   AF-A0A428WFE7-F1
#
_cell.length_a   1.000
_cell.length_b   1.000
_cell.length_c   1.000
_cell.angle_alpha   90.00
_cell.angle_beta   90.00
_cell.angle_gamma   90.00
#
_symmetry.space_group_name_H-M   'P 1'
#
loop_
_entity.id
_entity.type
_entity.pdbx_description
1 polymer ?
#
loop_
_entity_poly.entity_id
_entity_poly.type
_entity_poly.pdbx_seq_one_letter_code
_entity_poly.pdbx_strand_id
1 'polypeptide(L)'
;MLAGGYAIRAHGLTERPSGDVDLATSAMLDLPTIVDRLSDAFQRSGFDVQVIESKPRMARLEVTRGDAVCEVDLLKEAVGPPALFELGPVLTLDDAVGLKVRPLADRALHRDFIDVHAAAVKAGYAWPDLESLGARHTPNWSLADLAERLSAIDLRDDATFAAYGLTGDQTAELRRWALAWADDILSRLAAEAGTLHEQTIVPDWDAYLDE
;
A
#
# COMPACT_ATOMS: atom_id res chain seq x y z
N MET A 1 -8.34 14.19 -0.95
CA MET A 1 -8.24 13.75 0.46
C MET A 1 -6.79 13.42 0.72
N LEU A 2 -6.28 13.70 1.92
CA LEU A 2 -4.93 13.34 2.31
C LEU A 2 -4.79 11.81 2.33
N ALA A 3 -3.73 11.30 1.72
CA ALA A 3 -3.43 9.88 1.57
C ALA A 3 -1.99 9.59 2.05
N GLY A 4 -1.50 8.39 1.75
CA GLY A 4 -0.10 8.05 1.89
C GLY A 4 0.46 8.15 3.31
N GLY A 5 1.72 8.54 3.44
CA GLY A 5 2.42 8.58 4.74
C GLY A 5 1.72 9.48 5.76
N TYR A 6 1.25 10.65 5.32
CA TYR A 6 0.58 11.61 6.21
C TYR A 6 -0.83 11.15 6.63
N ALA A 7 -1.55 10.37 5.82
CA ALA A 7 -2.79 9.75 6.27
C ALA A 7 -2.54 8.68 7.35
N ILE A 8 -1.53 7.83 7.17
CA ILE A 8 -1.12 6.84 8.18
C ILE A 8 -0.73 7.51 9.51
N ARG A 9 -0.02 8.64 9.43
CA ARG A 9 0.31 9.46 10.60
C ARG A 9 -0.90 10.12 11.25
N ALA A 10 -1.84 10.65 10.46
CA ALA A 10 -3.07 11.24 10.99
C ALA A 10 -3.89 10.21 11.81
N HIS A 11 -3.84 8.94 11.42
CA HIS A 11 -4.44 7.82 12.16
C HIS A 11 -3.57 7.30 13.33
N GLY A 12 -2.44 7.95 13.64
CA GLY A 12 -1.59 7.62 14.79
C GLY A 12 -0.72 6.36 14.63
N LEU A 13 -0.57 5.84 13.41
CA LEU A 13 0.14 4.58 13.19
C LEU A 13 1.66 4.78 13.13
N THR A 14 2.16 5.84 12.51
CA THR A 14 3.60 6.08 12.36
C THR A 14 3.97 7.55 12.60
N GLU A 15 5.22 7.77 13.02
CA GLU A 15 5.82 9.11 13.12
C GLU A 15 7.01 9.28 12.18
N ARG A 16 7.19 8.33 11.23
CA ARG A 16 8.31 8.40 10.29
C ARG A 16 8.20 9.65 9.42
N PRO A 17 9.33 10.26 9.03
CA PRO A 17 9.30 11.36 8.07
C PRO A 17 8.74 10.91 6.70
N SER A 18 8.04 11.81 6.01
CA SER A 18 7.63 11.68 4.60
C SER A 18 8.03 12.94 3.84
N GLY A 19 8.70 12.77 2.70
CA GLY A 19 9.15 13.88 1.84
C GLY A 19 8.12 14.30 0.79
N ASP A 20 7.04 13.55 0.68
CA ASP A 20 5.97 13.65 -0.31
C ASP A 20 4.61 13.88 0.36
N VAL A 21 3.72 14.59 -0.31
CA VAL A 21 2.30 14.69 0.06
C VAL A 21 1.49 13.88 -0.93
N ASP A 22 0.86 12.82 -0.44
CA ASP A 22 -0.04 12.01 -1.24
C ASP A 22 -1.49 12.49 -1.07
N LEU A 23 -2.20 12.56 -2.19
CA LEU A 23 -3.62 12.86 -2.27
C LEU A 23 -4.34 11.76 -3.03
N ALA A 24 -5.58 11.47 -2.63
CA ALA A 24 -6.48 10.59 -3.36
C ALA A 24 -7.84 11.24 -3.63
N THR A 25 -8.46 10.89 -4.75
CA THR A 25 -9.77 11.37 -5.16
C THR A 25 -10.59 10.29 -5.87
N SER A 26 -11.84 10.15 -5.46
CA SER A 26 -12.88 9.32 -6.10
C SER A 26 -13.87 10.16 -6.92
N ALA A 27 -13.58 11.45 -7.15
CA ALA A 27 -14.47 12.35 -7.90
C ALA A 27 -14.80 11.81 -9.31
N MET A 28 -15.90 12.23 -9.93
CA MET A 28 -16.23 11.81 -11.30
C MET A 28 -15.49 12.60 -12.40
N LEU A 29 -14.93 13.77 -12.05
CA LEU A 29 -14.15 14.59 -12.99
C LEU A 29 -12.92 13.83 -13.48
N ASP A 30 -12.48 14.06 -14.71
CA ASP A 30 -11.21 13.50 -15.18
C ASP A 30 -10.03 14.04 -14.34
N LEU A 31 -8.94 13.27 -14.31
CA LEU A 31 -7.79 13.64 -13.48
C LEU A 31 -7.13 14.95 -13.95
N PRO A 32 -6.96 15.25 -15.25
CA PRO A 32 -6.42 16.53 -15.70
C PRO A 32 -7.19 17.74 -15.18
N THR A 33 -8.54 17.72 -15.22
CA THR A 33 -9.35 18.83 -14.67
C THR A 33 -9.13 19.00 -13.17
N ILE A 34 -8.93 17.90 -12.43
CA ILE A 34 -8.64 17.96 -10.98
C ILE A 34 -7.23 18.54 -10.76
N VAL A 35 -6.25 18.16 -11.57
CA VAL A 35 -4.87 18.68 -11.51
C VAL A 35 -4.84 20.19 -11.77
N ASP A 36 -5.58 20.67 -12.76
CA ASP A 36 -5.68 22.11 -13.04
C ASP A 36 -6.24 22.88 -11.83
N ARG A 37 -7.35 22.39 -11.27
CA ARG A 37 -7.98 22.99 -10.08
C ARG A 37 -7.07 22.95 -8.85
N LEU A 38 -6.31 21.87 -8.68
CA LEU A 38 -5.36 21.71 -7.59
C LEU A 38 -4.17 22.67 -7.75
N SER A 39 -3.64 22.79 -8.97
CA SER A 39 -2.56 23.73 -9.31
C SER A 39 -2.99 25.16 -9.04
N ASP A 40 -4.17 25.56 -9.50
CA ASP A 40 -4.77 26.86 -9.24
C ASP A 40 -4.91 27.14 -7.73
N ALA A 41 -5.28 26.12 -6.94
CA ALA A 41 -5.44 26.26 -5.50
C ALA A 41 -4.10 26.48 -4.77
N PHE A 42 -3.05 25.76 -5.18
CA PHE A 42 -1.68 25.97 -4.69
C PHE A 42 -1.17 27.37 -5.08
N GLN A 43 -1.35 27.78 -6.34
CA GLN A 43 -0.95 29.10 -6.82
C GLN A 43 -1.63 30.25 -6.09
N ARG A 44 -2.95 30.16 -5.86
CA ARG A 44 -3.68 31.14 -5.03
C ARG A 44 -3.19 31.19 -3.58
N SER A 45 -2.56 30.12 -3.10
CA SER A 45 -1.97 30.03 -1.77
C SER A 45 -0.49 30.48 -1.74
N GLY A 46 0.04 30.99 -2.86
CA GLY A 46 1.39 31.54 -2.96
C GLY A 46 2.49 30.50 -3.21
N PHE A 47 2.14 29.34 -3.77
CA PHE A 47 3.11 28.33 -4.21
C PHE A 47 3.27 28.37 -5.73
N ASP A 48 4.47 28.07 -6.22
CA ASP A 48 4.66 27.72 -7.63
C ASP A 48 4.37 26.23 -7.82
N VAL A 49 3.85 25.87 -9.00
CA VAL A 49 3.42 24.51 -9.31
C VAL A 49 3.93 24.10 -10.68
N GLN A 50 4.62 22.97 -10.73
CA GLN A 50 4.99 22.30 -11.97
C GLN A 50 4.32 20.93 -12.02
N VAL A 51 3.51 20.69 -13.06
CA VAL A 51 2.97 19.35 -13.31
C VAL A 51 4.05 18.52 -13.99
N ILE A 52 4.54 17.49 -13.30
CA ILE A 52 5.61 16.59 -13.78
C ILE A 52 5.01 15.48 -14.65
N GLU A 53 3.89 14.92 -14.20
CA GLU A 53 3.18 13.86 -14.90
C GLU A 53 1.67 13.99 -14.69
N SER A 54 0.88 13.70 -15.72
CA SER A 54 -0.58 13.62 -15.63
C SER A 54 -1.10 12.52 -16.53
N LYS A 55 -1.58 11.45 -15.90
CA LYS A 55 -2.15 10.25 -16.53
C LYS A 55 -3.61 10.08 -16.08
N PRO A 56 -4.41 9.21 -16.72
CA PRO A 56 -5.81 9.02 -16.33
C PRO A 56 -6.03 8.60 -14.86
N ARG A 57 -5.04 7.91 -14.25
CA ARG A 57 -5.17 7.37 -12.88
C ARG A 57 -4.23 7.97 -11.84
N MET A 58 -3.21 8.71 -12.26
CA MET A 58 -2.28 9.37 -11.34
C MET A 58 -1.73 10.63 -11.96
N ALA A 59 -1.37 11.58 -11.12
CA ALA A 59 -0.63 12.76 -11.50
C ALA A 59 0.42 13.06 -10.44
N ARG A 60 1.50 13.72 -10.85
CA ARG A 60 2.57 14.16 -10.00
C ARG A 60 2.82 15.64 -10.25
N LEU A 61 2.86 16.39 -9.16
CA LEU A 61 3.18 17.81 -9.17
C LEU A 61 4.41 18.04 -8.30
N GLU A 62 5.22 19.00 -8.68
CA GLU A 62 6.21 19.62 -7.80
C GLU A 62 5.65 20.97 -7.36
N VAL A 63 5.56 21.17 -6.05
CA VAL A 63 5.03 22.40 -5.44
C VAL A 63 6.17 23.07 -4.67
N THR A 64 6.42 24.34 -4.97
CA THR A 64 7.57 25.06 -4.42
C THR A 64 7.17 26.38 -3.76
N ARG A 65 7.95 26.79 -2.75
CA ARG A 65 7.84 28.11 -2.11
C ARG A 65 9.19 28.54 -1.55
N GLY A 66 9.82 29.51 -2.21
CA GLY A 66 11.22 29.85 -1.92
C GLY A 66 12.10 28.63 -2.20
N ASP A 67 12.95 28.25 -1.25
CA ASP A 67 13.84 27.09 -1.38
C ASP A 67 13.16 25.75 -1.00
N ALA A 68 11.91 25.77 -0.52
CA ALA A 68 11.19 24.57 -0.16
C ALA A 68 10.54 23.95 -1.41
N VAL A 69 10.78 22.65 -1.61
CA VAL A 69 10.23 21.83 -2.70
C VAL A 69 9.51 20.63 -2.10
N CYS A 70 8.32 20.32 -2.60
CA CYS A 70 7.53 19.17 -2.18
C CYS A 70 6.94 18.46 -3.39
N GLU A 71 7.16 17.14 -3.49
CA GLU A 71 6.41 16.30 -4.44
C GLU A 71 4.99 16.11 -3.90
N VAL A 72 4.00 16.29 -4.78
CA VAL A 72 2.59 16.04 -4.50
C VAL A 72 2.06 15.02 -5.51
N ASP A 73 1.78 13.83 -5.02
CA ASP A 73 1.20 12.75 -5.82
C ASP A 73 -0.31 12.74 -5.65
N LEU A 74 -1.05 12.68 -6.76
CA LEU A 74 -2.52 12.62 -6.78
C LEU A 74 -2.98 11.32 -7.45
N LEU A 75 -3.68 10.49 -6.70
CA LEU A 75 -4.25 9.23 -7.17
C LEU A 75 -5.75 9.34 -7.46
N LYS A 76 -6.15 8.85 -8.63
CA LYS A 76 -7.54 8.55 -8.96
C LYS A 76 -7.88 7.17 -8.43
N GLU A 77 -8.68 7.11 -7.38
CA GLU A 77 -8.96 5.83 -6.72
C GLU A 77 -10.40 5.69 -6.25
N ALA A 78 -10.91 4.45 -6.32
CA ALA A 78 -12.18 4.09 -5.71
C ALA A 78 -11.99 3.94 -4.20
N VAL A 79 -12.14 5.05 -3.48
CA VAL A 79 -12.05 5.14 -2.01
C VAL A 79 -13.39 5.60 -1.43
N GLY A 80 -13.62 5.26 -0.16
CA GLY A 80 -14.82 5.67 0.57
C GLY A 80 -14.89 7.17 0.88
N PRO A 81 -15.96 7.62 1.56
CA PRO A 81 -16.04 8.99 2.05
C PRO A 81 -14.91 9.27 3.07
N PRO A 82 -14.38 10.51 3.12
CA PRO A 82 -13.23 10.83 3.98
C PRO A 82 -13.57 10.75 5.47
N ALA A 83 -12.56 10.40 6.27
CA ALA A 83 -12.51 10.75 7.67
C ALA A 83 -12.14 12.24 7.82
N LEU A 84 -12.80 12.94 8.75
CA LEU A 84 -12.56 14.37 8.98
C LEU A 84 -11.62 14.57 10.16
N PHE A 85 -10.47 15.20 9.91
CA PHE A 85 -9.49 15.62 10.90
C PHE A 85 -9.35 17.14 10.90
N GLU A 86 -8.64 17.70 11.88
CA GLU A 86 -8.31 19.15 11.91
C GLU A 86 -7.52 19.59 10.66
N LEU A 87 -6.70 18.69 10.10
CA LEU A 87 -5.95 18.89 8.86
C LEU A 87 -6.86 18.91 7.61
N GLY A 88 -8.14 18.53 7.74
CA GLY A 88 -9.10 18.39 6.66
C GLY A 88 -9.45 16.94 6.32
N PRO A 89 -10.00 16.69 5.11
CA PRO A 89 -10.41 15.35 4.68
C PRO A 89 -9.22 14.41 4.48
N VAL A 90 -9.16 13.34 5.25
CA VAL A 90 -8.17 12.25 5.17
C VAL A 90 -8.86 10.98 4.70
N LEU A 91 -8.14 10.09 4.02
CA LEU A 91 -8.65 8.75 3.76
C LEU A 91 -9.09 8.05 5.06
N THR A 92 -10.10 7.19 4.95
CA THR A 92 -10.46 6.28 6.04
C THR A 92 -9.25 5.39 6.39
N LEU A 93 -9.23 4.84 7.60
CA LEU A 93 -8.14 3.97 8.02
C LEU A 93 -7.99 2.78 7.06
N ASP A 94 -9.09 2.12 6.71
CA ASP A 94 -9.13 0.99 5.78
C ASP A 94 -8.55 1.35 4.40
N ASP A 95 -9.00 2.45 3.79
CA ASP A 95 -8.50 2.87 2.47
C ASP A 95 -7.02 3.28 2.54
N ALA A 96 -6.60 3.95 3.62
CA ALA A 96 -5.21 4.34 3.83
C ALA A 96 -4.30 3.12 3.97
N VAL A 97 -4.72 2.12 4.76
CA VAL A 97 -3.97 0.86 4.96
C VAL A 97 -3.93 0.06 3.66
N GLY A 98 -5.06 -0.11 2.97
CA GLY A 98 -5.10 -0.84 1.70
C GLY A 98 -4.19 -0.23 0.63
N LEU A 99 -4.16 1.11 0.53
CA LEU A 99 -3.23 1.81 -0.36
C LEU A 99 -1.76 1.74 0.07
N LYS A 100 -1.45 1.34 1.30
CA LYS A 100 -0.08 1.02 1.76
C LYS A 100 0.30 -0.43 1.54
N VAL A 101 -0.66 -1.34 1.58
CA VAL A 101 -0.42 -2.75 1.23
C VAL A 101 -0.08 -2.88 -0.26
N ARG A 102 -0.70 -2.08 -1.14
CA ARG A 102 -0.37 -2.08 -2.59
C ARG A 102 1.14 -1.93 -2.89
N PRO A 103 1.85 -0.86 -2.46
CA PRO A 103 3.27 -0.72 -2.74
C PRO A 103 4.12 -1.76 -2.01
N LEU A 104 3.67 -2.31 -0.88
CA LEU A 104 4.34 -3.46 -0.26
C LEU A 104 4.30 -4.69 -1.19
N ALA A 105 3.15 -4.99 -1.78
CA ALA A 105 2.96 -6.10 -2.72
C ALA A 105 3.61 -5.85 -4.11
N ASP A 106 3.96 -4.62 -4.44
CA ASP A 106 4.56 -4.26 -5.74
C ASP A 106 6.09 -4.11 -5.64
N ARG A 107 6.57 -3.19 -4.80
CA ARG A 107 7.98 -2.76 -4.76
C ARG A 107 8.71 -3.04 -3.44
N ALA A 108 7.98 -3.21 -2.34
CA ALA A 108 8.50 -3.54 -1.02
C ALA A 108 9.68 -2.64 -0.56
N LEU A 109 9.48 -1.32 -0.51
CA LEU A 109 10.48 -0.42 0.09
C LEU A 109 10.37 -0.44 1.62
N HIS A 110 11.43 -0.03 2.34
CA HIS A 110 11.47 -0.01 3.81
C HIS A 110 10.24 0.67 4.43
N ARG A 111 9.83 1.82 3.88
CA ARG A 111 8.65 2.57 4.34
C ARG A 111 7.33 1.80 4.16
N ASP A 112 7.24 0.95 3.14
CA ASP A 112 6.04 0.16 2.86
C ASP A 112 5.89 -0.94 3.93
N PHE A 113 6.99 -1.59 4.34
CA PHE A 113 6.99 -2.52 5.49
C PHE A 113 6.62 -1.83 6.80
N ILE A 114 7.22 -0.66 7.08
CA ILE A 114 6.97 0.09 8.32
C ILE A 114 5.49 0.47 8.44
N ASP A 115 4.91 1.02 7.36
CA ASP A 115 3.53 1.50 7.37
C ASP A 115 2.53 0.34 7.57
N VAL A 116 2.73 -0.80 6.89
CA VAL A 116 1.81 -1.96 6.99
C VAL A 116 2.00 -2.70 8.32
N HIS A 117 3.22 -2.86 8.80
CA HIS A 117 3.48 -3.44 10.12
C HIS A 117 2.83 -2.60 11.23
N ALA A 118 2.93 -1.26 11.14
CA ALA A 118 2.28 -0.36 12.08
C ALA A 118 0.75 -0.54 12.10
N ALA A 119 0.12 -0.75 10.93
CA ALA A 119 -1.30 -1.08 10.86
C ALA A 119 -1.62 -2.39 11.58
N ALA A 120 -0.81 -3.44 11.39
CA ALA A 120 -0.99 -4.71 12.08
C ALA A 120 -0.87 -4.56 13.61
N VAL A 121 0.21 -3.94 14.10
CA VAL A 121 0.50 -3.94 15.55
C VAL A 121 -0.25 -2.86 16.34
N LYS A 122 -0.58 -1.71 15.73
CA LYS A 122 -1.27 -0.61 16.43
C LYS A 122 -2.76 -0.56 16.19
N ALA A 123 -3.21 -0.87 14.98
CA ALA A 123 -4.65 -0.92 14.65
C ALA A 123 -5.23 -2.33 14.75
N GLY A 124 -4.39 -3.37 14.91
CA GLY A 124 -4.85 -4.73 15.16
C GLY A 124 -5.36 -5.46 13.93
N TYR A 125 -5.00 -5.02 12.72
CA TYR A 125 -5.38 -5.72 11.50
C TYR A 125 -4.73 -7.10 11.43
N ALA A 126 -5.54 -8.14 11.20
CA ALA A 126 -5.04 -9.46 10.89
C ALA A 126 -4.54 -9.51 9.43
N TRP A 127 -3.67 -10.48 9.13
CA TRP A 127 -3.13 -10.68 7.78
C TRP A 127 -4.21 -10.85 6.70
N PRO A 128 -5.28 -11.65 6.88
CA PRO A 128 -6.35 -11.74 5.89
C PRO A 128 -7.08 -10.41 5.65
N ASP A 129 -7.16 -9.53 6.66
CA ASP A 129 -7.76 -8.20 6.50
C ASP A 129 -6.84 -7.30 5.67
N LEU A 130 -5.53 -7.32 5.95
CA LEU A 130 -4.53 -6.57 5.16
C LEU A 130 -4.50 -7.04 3.69
N GLU A 131 -4.55 -8.35 3.45
CA GLU A 131 -4.67 -8.94 2.11
C GLU A 131 -5.94 -8.44 1.41
N SER A 132 -7.07 -8.49 2.11
CA SER A 132 -8.37 -8.04 1.58
C SER A 132 -8.36 -6.53 1.26
N LEU A 133 -7.76 -5.71 2.12
CA LEU A 133 -7.64 -4.26 1.91
C LEU A 133 -6.69 -3.94 0.74
N GLY A 134 -5.55 -4.64 0.63
CA GLY A 134 -4.63 -4.50 -0.49
C GLY A 134 -5.26 -4.89 -1.83
N ALA A 135 -6.01 -5.99 -1.84
CA ALA A 135 -6.69 -6.50 -3.03
C ALA A 135 -7.73 -5.52 -3.60
N ARG A 136 -8.48 -4.79 -2.75
CA ARG A 136 -9.45 -3.75 -3.20
C ARG A 136 -8.82 -2.71 -4.10
N HIS A 137 -7.54 -2.44 -3.90
CA HIS A 137 -6.80 -1.39 -4.57
C HIS A 137 -5.84 -1.94 -5.64
N THR A 138 -5.66 -3.24 -5.79
CA THR A 138 -4.59 -3.77 -6.64
C THR A 138 -5.19 -4.65 -7.74
N PRO A 139 -5.21 -4.18 -9.00
CA PRO A 139 -5.57 -5.03 -10.12
C PRO A 139 -4.65 -6.24 -10.18
N ASN A 140 -5.20 -7.42 -10.47
CA ASN A 140 -4.46 -8.69 -10.54
C ASN A 140 -3.72 -9.03 -9.24
N TRP A 141 -4.33 -8.73 -8.08
CA TRP A 141 -3.79 -9.09 -6.77
C TRP A 141 -3.38 -10.57 -6.70
N SER A 142 -2.16 -10.83 -6.24
CA SER A 142 -1.56 -12.15 -6.13
C SER A 142 -0.97 -12.33 -4.72
N LEU A 143 -1.45 -13.34 -3.99
CA LEU A 143 -0.86 -13.70 -2.71
C LEU A 143 0.57 -14.23 -2.87
N ALA A 144 0.86 -14.92 -3.98
CA ALA A 144 2.22 -15.39 -4.27
C ALA A 144 3.20 -14.21 -4.42
N ASP A 145 2.80 -13.17 -5.14
CA ASP A 145 3.61 -11.96 -5.34
C ASP A 145 3.80 -11.23 -4.02
N LEU A 146 2.74 -11.13 -3.19
CA LEU A 146 2.86 -10.55 -1.85
C LEU A 146 3.85 -11.34 -0.98
N ALA A 147 3.79 -12.68 -0.97
CA ALA A 147 4.71 -13.52 -0.20
C ALA A 147 6.16 -13.36 -0.67
N GLU A 148 6.39 -13.29 -1.98
CA GLU A 148 7.71 -12.98 -2.55
C GLU A 148 8.21 -11.62 -2.06
N ARG A 149 7.36 -10.59 -2.12
CA ARG A 149 7.70 -9.23 -1.67
C ARG A 149 7.95 -9.13 -0.17
N LEU A 150 7.18 -9.83 0.65
CA LEU A 150 7.41 -9.91 2.09
C LEU A 150 8.76 -10.56 2.41
N SER A 151 9.09 -11.64 1.70
CA SER A 151 10.38 -12.34 1.85
C SER A 151 11.58 -11.46 1.47
N ALA A 152 11.39 -10.50 0.56
CA ALA A 152 12.42 -9.55 0.18
C ALA A 152 12.83 -8.57 1.29
N ILE A 153 12.18 -8.61 2.47
CA ILE A 153 12.61 -7.82 3.63
C ILE A 153 14.08 -8.12 4.00
N ASP A 154 14.53 -9.36 3.83
CA ASP A 154 15.92 -9.76 4.12
C ASP A 154 16.96 -9.10 3.22
N LEU A 155 16.52 -8.56 2.09
CA LEU A 155 17.37 -7.77 1.19
C LEU A 155 17.38 -6.28 1.51
N ARG A 156 16.61 -5.82 2.51
CA ARG A 156 16.58 -4.43 2.97
C ARG A 156 17.70 -4.20 3.97
N ASP A 157 18.40 -3.08 3.85
CA ASP A 157 19.48 -2.71 4.77
C ASP A 157 18.95 -2.09 6.07
N ASP A 158 19.63 -2.38 7.19
CA ASP A 158 19.26 -1.88 8.52
C ASP A 158 19.51 -0.37 8.69
N ALA A 159 20.47 0.19 7.95
CA ALA A 159 20.80 1.61 8.02
C ALA A 159 19.63 2.49 7.60
N THR A 160 18.89 2.10 6.55
CA THR A 160 17.70 2.80 6.10
C THR A 160 16.54 2.63 7.09
N PHE A 161 16.36 1.46 7.72
CA PHE A 161 15.38 1.32 8.81
C PHE A 161 15.70 2.23 10.00
N ALA A 162 16.97 2.32 10.38
CA ALA A 162 17.43 3.23 11.43
C ALA A 162 17.21 4.70 11.06
N ALA A 163 17.39 5.08 9.79
CA ALA A 163 17.09 6.42 9.29
C ALA A 163 15.59 6.77 9.39
N TYR A 164 14.70 5.76 9.36
CA TYR A 164 13.27 5.92 9.67
C TYR A 164 12.94 5.86 11.17
N GLY A 165 13.94 5.69 12.03
CA GLY A 165 13.80 5.72 13.49
C GLY A 165 13.59 4.36 14.15
N LEU A 166 13.73 3.24 13.42
CA LEU A 166 13.64 1.91 14.03
C LEU A 166 14.92 1.57 14.78
N THR A 167 14.77 1.01 15.98
CA THR A 167 15.85 0.36 16.73
C THR A 167 16.18 -1.01 16.13
N GLY A 168 17.33 -1.58 16.48
CA GLY A 168 17.71 -2.93 16.03
C GLY A 168 16.67 -4.00 16.41
N ASP A 169 16.10 -3.91 17.61
CA ASP A 169 15.07 -4.85 18.08
C ASP A 169 13.77 -4.72 17.28
N GLN A 170 13.34 -3.49 17.00
CA GLN A 170 12.16 -3.22 16.17
C GLN A 170 12.36 -3.69 14.72
N THR A 171 13.55 -3.50 14.15
CA THR A 171 13.89 -4.02 12.83
C THR A 171 13.86 -5.55 12.83
N ALA A 172 14.40 -6.20 13.86
CA ALA A 172 14.37 -7.66 13.97
C ALA A 172 12.93 -8.20 14.13
N GLU A 173 12.07 -7.50 14.87
CA GLU A 173 10.64 -7.81 14.99
C GLU A 173 9.92 -7.67 13.64
N LEU A 174 10.15 -6.56 12.93
CA LEU A 174 9.57 -6.32 11.62
C LEU A 174 9.93 -7.42 10.62
N ARG A 175 11.20 -7.88 10.63
CA ARG A 175 11.67 -9.02 9.82
C ARG A 175 10.93 -10.30 10.15
N ARG A 176 10.86 -10.67 11.43
CA ARG A 176 10.14 -11.88 11.86
C ARG A 176 8.68 -11.82 11.46
N TRP A 177 8.03 -10.67 11.63
CA TRP A 177 6.64 -10.48 11.24
C TRP A 177 6.41 -10.66 9.74
N ALA A 178 7.25 -10.03 8.90
CA ALA A 178 7.11 -10.12 7.45
C ALA A 178 7.37 -11.55 6.94
N LEU A 179 8.41 -12.21 7.44
CA LEU A 179 8.73 -13.60 7.06
C LEU A 179 7.65 -14.59 7.54
N ALA A 180 7.13 -14.43 8.75
CA ALA A 180 6.06 -15.28 9.25
C ALA A 180 4.77 -15.14 8.41
N TRP A 181 4.48 -13.92 7.94
CA TRP A 181 3.34 -13.70 7.03
C TRP A 181 3.58 -14.33 5.66
N ALA A 182 4.79 -14.21 5.11
CA ALA A 182 5.15 -14.89 3.86
C ALA A 182 4.99 -16.42 3.97
N ASP A 183 5.50 -17.01 5.05
CA ASP A 183 5.39 -18.45 5.31
C ASP A 183 3.93 -18.91 5.45
N ASP A 184 3.08 -18.12 6.12
CA ASP A 184 1.64 -18.39 6.23
C ASP A 184 0.97 -18.42 4.85
N ILE A 185 1.24 -17.41 4.00
CA ILE A 185 0.70 -17.36 2.64
C ILE A 185 1.16 -18.57 1.83
N LEU A 186 2.46 -18.87 1.84
CA LEU A 186 3.02 -20.00 1.07
C LEU A 186 2.42 -21.34 1.55
N SER A 187 2.20 -21.50 2.84
CA SER A 187 1.55 -22.68 3.41
C SER A 187 0.10 -22.83 2.93
N ARG A 188 -0.67 -21.73 2.91
CA ARG A 188 -2.05 -21.73 2.39
C ARG A 188 -2.09 -22.08 0.90
N LEU A 189 -1.21 -21.48 0.09
CA LEU A 189 -1.12 -21.76 -1.35
C LEU A 189 -0.73 -23.22 -1.66
N ALA A 190 0.19 -23.79 -0.88
CA ALA A 190 0.57 -25.20 -1.02
C ALA A 190 -0.59 -26.15 -0.68
N ALA A 191 -1.35 -25.85 0.39
CA ALA A 191 -2.52 -26.64 0.77
C ALA A 191 -3.63 -26.60 -0.29
N GLU A 192 -3.88 -25.43 -0.90
CA GLU A 192 -4.84 -25.27 -2.00
C GLU A 192 -4.41 -26.07 -3.24
N ALA A 193 -3.12 -26.01 -3.61
CA ALA A 193 -2.59 -26.78 -4.74
C ALA A 193 -2.69 -28.30 -4.52
N GLY A 194 -2.42 -28.78 -3.31
CA GLY A 194 -2.58 -30.19 -2.94
C GLY A 194 -4.04 -30.66 -3.02
N THR A 195 -4.97 -29.82 -2.57
CA THR A 195 -6.42 -30.10 -2.64
C THR A 195 -6.91 -30.21 -4.09
N LEU A 196 -6.46 -29.31 -4.97
CA LEU A 196 -6.79 -29.36 -6.40
C LEU A 196 -6.22 -30.61 -7.08
N HIS A 197 -5.01 -31.03 -6.69
CA HIS A 197 -4.40 -32.25 -7.22
C HIS A 197 -5.20 -33.49 -6.81
N GLU A 198 -5.64 -33.59 -5.55
CA GLU A 198 -6.45 -34.71 -5.04
C GLU A 198 -7.84 -34.78 -5.72
N GLN A 199 -8.46 -33.63 -6.00
CA GLN A 199 -9.74 -33.56 -6.73
C GLN A 199 -9.63 -33.90 -8.22
N THR A 200 -8.43 -33.81 -8.81
CA THR A 200 -8.19 -34.07 -10.25
C THR A 200 -7.79 -35.52 -10.52
N ILE A 201 -7.65 -36.37 -9.50
CA ILE A 201 -7.44 -37.81 -9.68
C ILE A 201 -8.73 -38.39 -10.29
N VAL A 202 -8.72 -38.57 -11.62
CA VAL A 202 -9.79 -39.21 -12.39
C VAL A 202 -9.89 -40.68 -11.93
N PRO A 203 -11.10 -41.24 -11.72
CA PRO A 203 -11.25 -42.67 -11.46
C PRO A 203 -10.61 -43.48 -12.59
N ASP A 204 -9.89 -44.53 -12.22
CA ASP A 204 -9.32 -45.48 -13.17
C ASP A 204 -10.43 -46.12 -14.01
N TRP A 205 -10.58 -45.65 -15.26
CA TRP A 205 -11.55 -46.19 -16.22
C TRP A 205 -11.14 -47.58 -16.73
N ASP A 206 -9.92 -48.04 -16.47
CA ASP A 206 -9.47 -49.40 -16.83
C ASP A 206 -10.19 -50.47 -16.00
N ALA A 207 -10.87 -50.09 -14.90
CA ALA A 207 -11.72 -50.98 -14.11
C ALA A 207 -13.08 -51.31 -14.75
N TYR A 208 -13.45 -50.68 -15.87
CA TYR A 208 -14.76 -50.87 -16.54
C TYR A 208 -14.68 -51.65 -17.88
N LEU A 209 -13.51 -52.19 -18.25
CA LEU A 209 -13.34 -52.91 -19.52
C LEU A 209 -13.39 -54.45 -19.41
N ASP A 210 -13.66 -54.99 -18.23
CA ASP A 210 -13.85 -56.42 -18.01
C ASP A 210 -15.33 -56.77 -17.70
N GLU A 211 -16.21 -56.68 -18.71
CA GLU A 211 -17.48 -57.45 -18.79
C GLU A 211 -17.80 -57.89 -20.23
#